data_AF-A0A8T2X2R6-F1
#
_entry.id   AF-A0A8T2X2R6-F1
#
_cell.length_a   1.000
_cell.length_b   1.000
_cell.length_c   1.000
_cell.angle_alpha   90.00
_cell.angle_beta   90.00
_cell.angle_gamma   90.00
#
_symmetry.space_group_name_H-M   'P 1'
#
loop_
_entity.id
_entity.type
_entity.pdbx_description
1 polymer ?
#
loop_
_entity_poly.entity_id
_entity_poly.type
_entity_poly.pdbx_seq_one_letter_code
_entity_poly.pdbx_strand_id
1 'polypeptide(L)'
;MEVSSIAFEYAGRGACIALVARRKERLIQVAAMAELIGSPEAIFIPGDVTKDEDCERFVDATVKHFGHLDHLVANAGVATVGVFEDAHDVTPFAPAMAYKVQTLKTTLPFFR
;
A
#
# COMPACT_ATOMS: atom_id res chain seq x y z
N MET A 1 -1.52 10.52 -8.00
CA MET A 1 -2.95 10.84 -7.83
C MET A 1 -3.78 9.57 -7.66
N GLU A 2 -3.37 8.44 -8.24
CA GLU A 2 -4.16 7.20 -8.28
C GLU A 2 -4.35 6.47 -6.93
N VAL A 3 -3.38 6.50 -6.00
CA VAL A 3 -3.56 5.87 -4.67
C VAL A 3 -4.73 6.53 -3.90
N SER A 4 -4.94 7.82 -4.12
CA SER A 4 -5.97 8.60 -3.42
C SER A 4 -7.38 8.27 -3.92
N SER A 5 -7.59 8.01 -5.21
CA SER A 5 -8.93 7.75 -5.74
C SER A 5 -9.52 6.44 -5.23
N ILE A 6 -8.72 5.37 -5.20
CA ILE A 6 -9.19 4.08 -4.67
C ILE A 6 -9.51 4.21 -3.18
N ALA A 7 -8.65 4.85 -2.39
CA ALA A 7 -8.91 5.09 -0.97
C ALA A 7 -10.24 5.83 -0.74
N PHE A 8 -10.52 6.86 -1.55
CA PHE A 8 -11.76 7.64 -1.43
C PHE A 8 -13.01 6.85 -1.84
N GLU A 9 -12.92 5.97 -2.84
CA GLU A 9 -14.02 5.07 -3.22
C GLU A 9 -14.35 4.07 -2.10
N TYR A 10 -13.34 3.50 -1.44
CA TYR A 10 -13.56 2.64 -0.27
C TYR A 10 -14.11 3.43 0.92
N ALA A 11 -13.63 4.66 1.12
CA ALA A 11 -14.11 5.53 2.18
C ALA A 11 -15.59 5.86 2.01
N GLY A 12 -16.02 6.20 0.79
CA GLY A 12 -17.44 6.48 0.49
C GLY A 12 -18.36 5.27 0.68
N ARG A 13 -17.80 4.06 0.78
CA ARG A 13 -18.50 2.81 1.09
C ARG A 13 -18.42 2.44 2.58
N GLY A 14 -17.83 3.28 3.42
CA GLY A 14 -17.72 3.07 4.87
C GLY A 14 -16.65 2.08 5.30
N ALA A 15 -15.63 1.81 4.46
CA ALA A 15 -14.52 0.95 4.84
C ALA A 15 -13.60 1.65 5.85
N CYS A 16 -13.04 0.91 6.80
CA CYS A 16 -11.87 1.37 7.57
C CYS A 16 -10.61 1.21 6.71
N ILE A 17 -9.72 2.21 6.72
CA ILE A 17 -8.63 2.29 5.74
C ILE A 17 -7.27 2.39 6.45
N ALA A 18 -6.31 1.57 6.02
CA ALA A 18 -4.90 1.75 6.31
C ALA A 18 -4.15 2.20 5.06
N LEU A 19 -3.46 3.33 5.13
CA LEU A 19 -2.73 3.92 4.00
C LEU A 19 -1.22 3.78 4.19
N VAL A 20 -0.54 3.23 3.18
CA VAL A 20 0.90 3.02 3.18
C VAL A 20 1.55 3.71 1.98
N ALA A 21 2.52 4.59 2.24
CA ALA A 21 3.34 5.24 1.23
C ALA A 21 4.58 5.90 1.86
N ARG A 22 5.57 6.26 1.03
CA ARG A 22 6.82 6.90 1.49
C ARG A 22 6.64 8.34 2.02
N ARG A 23 5.64 9.07 1.53
CA ARG A 23 5.45 10.51 1.85
C ARG A 23 4.41 10.69 2.96
N LYS A 24 4.89 10.92 4.17
CA LYS A 24 4.07 11.07 5.38
C LYS A 24 3.03 12.18 5.27
N GLU A 25 3.43 13.36 4.80
CA GLU A 25 2.56 14.54 4.73
C GLU A 25 1.38 14.29 3.79
N ARG A 26 1.64 13.60 2.68
CA ARG A 26 0.60 13.20 1.73
C ARG A 26 -0.34 12.16 2.32
N LEU A 27 0.18 11.21 3.10
CA LEU A 27 -0.66 10.22 3.77
C LEU A 27 -1.62 10.87 4.77
N ILE A 28 -1.11 11.81 5.58
CA ILE A 28 -1.93 12.55 6.55
C ILE A 28 -3.11 13.25 5.84
N GLN A 29 -2.82 13.94 4.73
CA GLN A 29 -3.85 14.61 3.94
C GLN A 29 -4.90 13.63 3.37
N VAL A 30 -4.47 12.48 2.86
CA VAL A 30 -5.38 11.47 2.30
C VAL A 30 -6.20 10.79 3.39
N ALA A 31 -5.63 10.50 4.56
CA ALA A 31 -6.35 9.94 5.69
C ALA A 31 -7.47 10.88 6.17
N ALA A 32 -7.13 12.15 6.41
CA ALA A 32 -8.11 13.16 6.82
C ALA A 32 -9.23 13.34 5.78
N MET A 33 -8.90 13.29 4.49
CA MET A 33 -9.90 13.36 3.42
C MET A 33 -10.77 12.10 3.35
N ALA A 34 -10.19 10.92 3.55
CA ALA A 34 -10.94 9.66 3.55
C ALA A 34 -11.97 9.63 4.70
N GLU A 35 -11.60 10.09 5.89
CA GLU A 35 -12.54 10.24 7.01
C GLU A 35 -13.66 11.22 6.70
N LEU A 36 -13.33 12.38 6.09
CA LEU A 36 -14.34 13.36 5.67
C LEU A 36 -15.34 12.81 4.64
N ILE A 37 -14.89 11.89 3.78
CA ILE A 37 -15.72 11.27 2.74
C ILE A 37 -16.68 10.22 3.31
N GLY A 38 -16.28 9.51 4.37
CA GLY A 38 -17.14 8.50 4.99
C GLY A 38 -16.43 7.30 5.60
N SER A 39 -15.09 7.25 5.55
CA SER A 39 -14.31 6.23 6.26
C SER A 39 -14.57 6.38 7.77
N PRO A 40 -15.00 5.33 8.49
CA PRO A 40 -15.16 5.41 9.95
C PRO A 40 -13.84 5.73 10.65
N GLU A 41 -12.73 5.23 10.10
CA GLU A 41 -11.38 5.47 10.60
C GLU A 41 -10.36 5.31 9.46
N ALA A 42 -9.37 6.19 9.39
CA ALA A 42 -8.27 6.07 8.43
C ALA A 42 -6.90 6.26 9.11
N ILE A 43 -6.11 5.18 9.19
CA ILE A 43 -4.74 5.22 9.72
C ILE A 43 -3.72 5.39 8.59
N PHE A 44 -2.57 6.00 8.90
CA PHE A 44 -1.46 6.11 7.97
C PHE A 44 -0.17 5.53 8.54
N ILE A 45 0.54 4.77 7.71
CA ILE A 45 1.78 4.10 8.08
C ILE A 45 2.82 4.44 7.00
N PRO A 46 3.70 5.43 7.24
CA PRO A 46 4.77 5.75 6.30
C PRO A 46 5.68 4.54 6.15
N GLY A 47 5.98 4.14 4.91
CA GLY A 47 6.81 2.96 4.64
C GLY A 47 7.15 2.82 3.15
N ASP A 48 8.23 2.11 2.87
CA ASP A 48 8.67 1.72 1.54
C ASP A 48 8.36 0.25 1.30
N VAL A 49 7.35 -0.02 0.47
CA VAL A 49 6.93 -1.39 0.14
C VAL A 49 8.02 -2.22 -0.54
N THR A 50 9.09 -1.59 -1.06
CA THR A 50 10.24 -2.34 -1.63
C THR A 50 11.14 -2.96 -0.57
N LYS A 51 10.90 -2.68 0.71
CA LYS A 51 11.63 -3.22 1.85
C LYS A 51 10.73 -4.18 2.62
N ASP A 52 11.26 -5.35 2.90
CA ASP A 52 10.51 -6.42 3.57
C ASP A 52 10.12 -6.02 5.00
N GLU A 53 11.01 -5.32 5.71
CA GLU A 53 10.77 -4.89 7.09
C GLU A 53 9.63 -3.85 7.17
N ASP A 54 9.53 -2.99 6.16
CA ASP A 54 8.42 -2.04 6.08
C ASP A 54 7.11 -2.75 5.74
N CYS A 55 7.15 -3.80 4.92
CA CYS A 55 5.98 -4.65 4.64
C CYS A 55 5.43 -5.31 5.90
N GLU A 56 6.28 -5.98 6.66
CA GLU A 56 5.89 -6.60 7.93
C GLU A 56 5.32 -5.56 8.89
N ARG A 57 6.02 -4.43 9.06
CA ARG A 57 5.61 -3.39 10.00
C ARG A 57 4.24 -2.80 9.69
N PHE A 58 3.91 -2.52 8.43
CA PHE A 58 2.60 -1.93 8.12
C PHE A 58 1.47 -2.95 8.24
N VAL A 59 1.73 -4.22 7.91
CA VAL A 59 0.73 -5.29 8.07
C VAL A 59 0.44 -5.47 9.56
N ASP A 60 1.47 -5.62 10.38
CA ASP A 60 1.33 -5.77 11.82
C ASP A 60 0.62 -4.58 12.46
N ALA A 61 0.98 -3.35 12.08
CA ALA A 61 0.32 -2.16 12.58
C ALA A 61 -1.17 -2.13 12.20
N THR A 62 -1.50 -2.55 10.97
CA THR A 62 -2.88 -2.57 10.47
C THR A 62 -3.70 -3.64 11.17
N VAL A 63 -3.17 -4.86 11.30
CA VAL A 63 -3.83 -5.99 11.97
C VAL A 63 -3.96 -5.73 13.47
N LYS A 64 -2.95 -5.17 14.12
CA LYS A 64 -3.04 -4.78 15.54
C LYS A 64 -4.14 -3.75 15.78
N HIS A 65 -4.41 -2.88 14.80
CA HIS A 65 -5.39 -1.81 14.91
C HIS A 65 -6.82 -2.27 14.56
N PHE A 66 -6.99 -2.96 13.43
CA PHE A 66 -8.31 -3.38 12.92
C PHE A 66 -8.64 -4.87 13.13
N GLY A 67 -7.71 -5.65 13.69
CA GLY A 67 -7.85 -7.07 14.01
C GLY A 67 -7.65 -8.04 12.82
N HIS A 68 -7.97 -7.61 11.60
CA HIS A 68 -7.92 -8.43 10.39
C HIS A 68 -7.83 -7.55 9.13
N LEU A 69 -7.65 -8.19 7.97
CA LEU A 69 -7.67 -7.56 6.66
C LEU A 69 -8.79 -8.17 5.80
N ASP A 70 -9.68 -7.35 5.25
CA ASP A 70 -10.64 -7.85 4.26
C ASP A 70 -10.11 -7.69 2.83
N HIS A 71 -9.43 -6.58 2.56
CA HIS A 71 -9.02 -6.15 1.22
C HIS A 71 -7.58 -5.63 1.25
N LEU A 72 -6.74 -6.07 0.31
CA LEU A 72 -5.41 -5.49 0.05
C LEU A 72 -5.38 -4.88 -1.35
N VAL A 73 -4.92 -3.64 -1.43
CA VAL A 73 -4.71 -2.95 -2.70
C VAL A 73 -3.22 -2.67 -2.89
N ALA A 74 -2.50 -3.55 -3.59
CA ALA A 74 -1.08 -3.39 -3.92
C ALA A 74 -0.83 -2.40 -5.08
N ASN A 75 -1.34 -1.17 -4.95
CA ASN A 75 -1.30 -0.13 -5.99
C ASN A 75 0.01 0.66 -6.06
N ALA A 76 0.96 0.43 -5.15
CA ALA A 76 2.29 0.99 -5.35
C ALA A 76 2.83 0.60 -6.74
N GLY A 77 3.68 1.45 -7.31
CA GLY A 77 4.28 1.24 -8.62
C GLY A 77 5.77 1.54 -8.52
N VAL A 78 6.58 0.59 -8.96
CA VAL A 78 8.03 0.75 -9.14
C VAL A 78 8.28 0.52 -10.61
N ALA A 79 8.88 1.49 -11.28
CA ALA A 79 9.18 1.42 -12.71
C ALA A 79 10.68 1.66 -12.92
N THR A 80 11.30 0.75 -13.66
CA THR A 80 12.65 0.92 -14.19
C THR A 80 12.49 1.38 -15.64
N VAL A 81 13.04 2.54 -15.98
CA VAL A 81 12.96 3.11 -17.33
C VAL A 81 14.34 3.04 -17.96
N GLY A 82 14.42 2.44 -19.15
CA GLY A 82 15.65 2.30 -19.93
C GLY A 82 15.33 1.98 -21.39
N VAL A 83 16.33 2.14 -22.26
CA VAL A 83 16.22 1.72 -23.67
C VAL A 83 16.26 0.19 -23.71
N PHE A 84 15.33 -0.42 -24.43
CA PHE A 84 15.23 -1.89 -24.49
C PHE A 84 16.52 -2.54 -25.03
N GLU A 85 17.19 -1.88 -25.97
CA GLU A 85 18.45 -2.35 -26.58
C GLU A 85 19.62 -2.41 -25.57
N ASP A 86 19.58 -1.58 -24.52
CA ASP A 86 20.58 -1.56 -23.45
C ASP A 86 20.26 -2.54 -22.31
N ALA A 87 19.11 -3.23 -22.37
CA ALA A 87 18.69 -4.18 -21.36
C ALA A 87 19.37 -5.55 -21.58
N HIS A 88 20.58 -5.70 -21.03
CA HIS A 88 21.32 -6.97 -21.09
C HIS A 88 20.93 -7.97 -19.99
N ASP A 89 20.16 -7.53 -19.00
CA ASP A 89 19.63 -8.36 -17.91
C ASP A 89 18.27 -7.83 -17.44
N VAL A 90 17.42 -8.74 -16.97
CA VAL A 90 16.08 -8.46 -16.46
C VAL A 90 16.06 -8.17 -14.95
N THR A 91 17.16 -8.44 -14.24
CA THR A 91 17.28 -8.22 -12.78
C THR A 91 16.85 -6.80 -12.34
N PRO A 92 17.18 -5.70 -13.05
CA PRO A 92 16.72 -4.36 -12.67
C PRO A 92 15.19 -4.17 -12.67
N PHE A 93 14.45 -5.05 -13.32
CA PHE A 93 12.98 -5.03 -13.38
C PHE A 93 12.33 -5.94 -12.32
N ALA A 94 13.08 -6.89 -11.74
CA ALA A 94 12.58 -7.83 -10.74
C ALA A 94 11.94 -7.17 -9.51
N PRO A 95 12.45 -6.04 -8.96
CA PRO A 95 11.83 -5.39 -7.80
C PRO A 95 10.37 -5.02 -8.02
N ALA A 96 9.95 -4.68 -9.25
CA ALA A 96 8.58 -4.26 -9.55
C ALA A 96 7.53 -5.35 -9.30
N MET A 97 7.92 -6.62 -9.43
CA MET A 97 7.06 -7.77 -9.15
C MET A 97 7.22 -8.28 -7.71
N ALA A 98 8.47 -8.29 -7.21
CA ALA A 98 8.82 -8.89 -5.92
C ALA A 98 8.03 -8.32 -4.75
N TYR A 99 7.92 -6.98 -4.63
CA TYR A 99 7.22 -6.40 -3.49
C TYR A 99 5.72 -6.72 -3.47
N LYS A 100 5.08 -6.87 -4.64
CA LYS A 100 3.66 -7.22 -4.73
C LYS A 100 3.43 -8.62 -4.17
N VAL A 101 4.28 -9.57 -4.57
CA VAL A 101 4.25 -10.95 -4.08
C VAL A 101 4.53 -10.98 -2.58
N GLN A 102 5.51 -10.21 -2.09
CA GLN A 102 5.83 -10.16 -0.67
C GLN A 102 4.67 -9.59 0.15
N THR A 103 4.12 -8.44 -0.26
CA THR A 103 2.98 -7.82 0.43
C THR A 103 1.79 -8.78 0.51
N LEU A 104 1.52 -9.53 -0.57
CA LEU A 104 0.49 -10.57 -0.56
C LEU A 104 0.82 -11.69 0.42
N LYS A 105 2.05 -12.21 0.43
CA LYS A 105 2.47 -13.26 1.35
C LYS A 105 2.36 -12.84 2.82
N THR A 106 2.77 -11.62 3.15
CA THR A 106 2.72 -11.08 4.52
C THR A 106 1.29 -10.85 4.98
N THR A 107 0.38 -10.47 4.08
CA THR A 107 -1.03 -10.20 4.44
C THR A 107 -1.91 -11.45 4.42
N LEU A 108 -1.60 -12.46 3.61
CA LEU A 108 -2.44 -13.65 3.40
C LEU A 108 -2.92 -14.32 4.70
N PRO A 109 -2.10 -14.49 5.75
CA PRO A 109 -2.53 -15.13 7.00
C PRO A 109 -3.57 -14.32 7.80
N PHE A 110 -3.74 -13.04 7.48
CA PHE A 110 -4.60 -12.11 8.22
C PHE A 110 -5.89 -11.77 7.46
N PHE A 111 -6.08 -12.35 6.27
CA PHE A 111 -7.35 -12.25 5.57
C PHE A 111 -8.43 -13.09 6.24
N ARG A 112 -9.65 -12.57 6.23
CA ARG A 112 -10.84 -13.29 6.68
C ARG A 112 -11.48 -14.12 5.58
#